data_AF-A0A3B0J2J5-F1
#
_entry.id   AF-A0A3B0J2J5-F1
#
_cell.length_a   1.000
_cell.length_b   1.000
_cell.length_c   1.000
_cell.angle_alpha   90.00
_cell.angle_beta   90.00
_cell.angle_gamma   90.00
#
_symmetry.space_group_name_H-M   'P 1'
#
loop_
_entity.id
_entity.type
_entity.pdbx_description
1 polymer ?
#
loop_
_entity_poly.entity_id
_entity_poly.type
_entity_poly.pdbx_seq_one_letter_code
_entity_poly.pdbx_strand_id
1 'polypeptide(L)'
;MDSLDFSILDKSNLPDDRWYLCTKCFQRFLWVDLSPRQLRCRYCRLPEKDCAICDKAFEPSNREHMHCKRCDYFLIQHAAIKPSPPILEKSESQETDTDTENSTQRVATVTERWKEIQCEAGVWDDDENLSD
;
A
#
# COMPACT_ATOMS: atom_id res chain seq x y z
N MET A 1 -15.17 22.44 67.01
CA MET A 1 -14.18 21.42 66.58
C MET A 1 -14.46 21.21 65.11
N ASP A 2 -13.94 22.13 64.30
CA ASP A 2 -14.24 22.21 62.88
C ASP A 2 -13.37 21.22 62.13
N SER A 3 -14.05 20.22 61.57
CA SER A 3 -13.50 19.18 60.72
C SER A 3 -13.12 19.82 59.38
N LEU A 4 -11.86 20.22 59.24
CA LEU A 4 -11.29 20.58 57.95
C LEU A 4 -10.88 19.29 57.24
N ASP A 5 -11.83 18.75 56.49
CA ASP A 5 -11.58 17.72 55.48
C ASP A 5 -10.69 18.34 54.39
N PHE A 6 -9.39 18.15 54.53
CA PHE A 6 -8.39 18.58 53.56
C PHE A 6 -8.40 17.56 52.43
N SER A 7 -9.38 17.69 51.53
CA SER A 7 -9.48 16.88 50.32
C SER A 7 -8.14 16.95 49.59
N ILE A 8 -7.44 15.82 49.56
CA ILE A 8 -6.21 15.62 48.77
C ILE A 8 -6.60 15.86 47.32
N LEU A 9 -6.32 17.07 46.84
CA LEU A 9 -6.51 17.44 45.46
C LEU A 9 -5.53 16.59 44.65
N ASP A 10 -6.05 15.55 44.01
CA ASP A 10 -5.29 14.66 43.15
C ASP A 10 -4.68 15.46 41.99
N LYS A 11 -3.43 15.90 42.17
CA LYS A 11 -2.65 16.71 41.22
C LYS A 11 -2.53 16.07 39.84
N SER A 12 -2.84 14.77 39.72
CA SER A 12 -2.83 13.98 38.48
C SER A 12 -3.91 14.40 37.46
N ASN A 13 -4.97 15.07 37.92
CA ASN A 13 -6.14 15.40 37.11
C ASN A 13 -6.27 16.89 36.75
N LEU A 14 -5.26 17.70 37.08
CA LEU A 14 -5.22 19.09 36.61
C LEU A 14 -4.90 19.09 35.10
N PRO A 15 -5.67 19.83 34.28
CA PRO A 15 -5.36 19.95 32.86
C PRO A 15 -3.95 20.51 32.69
N ASP A 16 -3.14 19.84 31.86
CA ASP A 16 -1.82 20.33 31.51
C ASP A 16 -1.97 21.47 30.49
N ASP A 17 -2.00 22.70 31.02
CA ASP A 17 -2.13 23.93 30.23
C ASP A 17 -0.83 24.33 29.50
N ARG A 18 0.21 23.49 29.54
CA ARG A 18 1.45 23.76 28.80
C ARG A 18 1.25 23.55 27.31
N TRP A 19 1.91 24.42 26.55
CA TRP A 19 1.96 24.35 25.10
C TRP A 19 3.16 23.52 24.65
N TYR A 20 2.90 22.53 23.81
CA TYR A 20 3.86 21.59 23.25
C TYR A 20 3.95 21.77 21.73
N LEU A 21 5.06 21.35 21.13
CA LEU A 21 5.28 21.47 19.69
C LEU A 21 4.89 20.19 18.98
N CYS A 22 4.14 20.32 17.88
CA CYS A 22 3.90 19.22 16.96
C CYS A 22 5.21 18.82 16.26
N THR A 23 5.55 17.53 16.26
CA THR A 23 6.78 17.00 15.66
C THR A 23 6.86 17.13 14.13
N LYS A 24 5.73 17.45 13.47
CA LYS A 24 5.65 17.55 12.01
C LYS A 24 5.54 18.99 11.50
N CYS A 25 4.63 19.80 12.06
CA CYS A 25 4.43 21.18 11.62
C CYS A 25 5.07 22.22 12.54
N PHE A 26 5.63 21.81 13.68
CA PHE A 26 6.27 22.68 14.67
C PHE A 26 5.37 23.82 15.20
N GLN A 27 4.05 23.71 15.02
CA GLN A 27 3.08 24.60 15.64
C GLN A 27 2.81 24.18 17.09
N ARG A 28 2.39 25.15 17.91
CA ARG A 28 2.11 24.95 19.34
C ARG A 28 0.68 24.44 19.55
N PHE A 29 0.53 23.42 20.38
CA PHE A 29 -0.75 22.81 20.75
C PHE A 29 -0.75 22.44 22.23
N LEU A 30 -1.92 22.31 22.84
CA LEU A 30 -2.04 21.70 24.17
C LEU A 30 -1.71 20.20 24.10
N TRP A 31 -1.25 19.64 25.21
CA TRP A 31 -0.93 18.20 25.29
C TRP A 31 -2.10 17.32 24.84
N VAL A 32 -3.33 17.67 25.25
CA VAL A 32 -4.57 16.95 24.93
C VAL A 32 -4.90 16.93 23.43
N ASP A 33 -4.34 17.85 22.65
CA ASP A 33 -4.55 17.94 21.21
C ASP A 33 -3.48 17.22 20.38
N LEU A 34 -2.40 16.81 21.04
CA LEU A 34 -1.32 16.04 20.43
C LEU A 34 -1.58 14.54 20.58
N SER A 35 -1.12 13.77 19.60
CA SER A 35 -1.14 12.32 19.73
C SER A 35 -0.20 11.89 20.86
N PRO A 36 -0.65 11.05 21.80
CA PRO A 36 0.16 10.66 22.96
C PRO A 36 1.40 9.83 22.57
N ARG A 37 1.40 9.26 21.36
CA ARG A 37 2.48 8.40 20.86
C ARG A 37 3.50 9.11 19.99
N GLN A 38 3.07 10.06 19.16
CA GLN A 38 3.92 10.71 18.16
C GLN A 38 4.06 12.22 18.35
N LEU A 39 3.35 12.81 19.32
CA LEU A 39 3.29 14.26 19.56
C LEU A 39 2.93 15.03 18.29
N ARG A 40 1.96 14.51 17.54
CA ARG A 40 1.45 15.11 16.30
C ARG A 40 0.08 15.73 16.52
N CYS A 41 -0.14 16.92 15.99
CA CYS A 41 -1.45 17.57 16.05
C CYS A 41 -2.50 16.84 15.19
N ARG A 42 -3.78 17.16 15.41
CA ARG A 42 -4.92 16.55 14.72
C ARG A 42 -4.87 16.61 13.18
N TYR A 43 -4.18 17.60 12.62
CA TYR A 43 -4.00 17.76 11.17
C TYR A 43 -2.81 16.97 10.63
N CYS A 44 -1.80 16.71 11.47
CA CYS A 44 -0.57 16.03 11.09
C CYS A 44 -0.61 14.52 11.37
N ARG A 45 -1.44 14.09 12.31
CA ARG A 45 -1.67 12.68 12.64
C ARG A 45 -2.31 11.95 11.47
N LEU A 46 -1.93 10.68 11.30
CA LEU A 46 -2.59 9.80 10.36
C LEU A 46 -3.73 9.06 11.07
N PRO A 47 -4.79 8.65 10.34
CA PRO A 47 -5.85 7.87 10.94
C PRO A 47 -5.30 6.55 11.48
N GLU A 48 -5.83 6.12 12.62
CA GLU A 48 -5.47 4.83 13.20
C GLU A 48 -5.87 3.69 12.25
N LYS A 49 -5.06 2.63 12.27
CA LYS A 49 -5.24 1.42 11.47
C LYS A 49 -5.12 0.21 12.37
N ASP A 50 -5.84 -0.84 12.02
CA ASP A 50 -5.76 -2.11 12.72
C ASP A 50 -4.74 -3.01 12.05
N CYS A 51 -3.94 -3.71 12.86
CA CYS A 51 -2.98 -4.67 12.36
C CYS A 51 -3.67 -5.99 12.05
N ALA A 52 -3.55 -6.51 10.82
CA ALA A 52 -4.15 -7.78 10.41
C ALA A 52 -3.59 -9.03 11.14
N ILE A 53 -2.50 -8.89 11.90
CA ILE A 53 -1.89 -9.99 12.66
C ILE A 53 -2.30 -9.98 14.14
N CYS A 54 -2.41 -8.80 14.76
CA CYS A 54 -2.66 -8.69 16.19
C CYS A 54 -3.91 -7.89 16.56
N ASP A 55 -4.66 -7.43 15.56
CA ASP A 55 -5.90 -6.64 15.65
C ASP A 55 -5.81 -5.39 16.53
N LYS A 56 -4.58 -4.95 16.83
CA LYS A 56 -4.37 -3.72 17.60
C LYS A 56 -4.36 -2.51 16.69
N ALA A 57 -5.13 -1.52 17.09
CA ALA A 57 -5.07 -0.18 16.55
C ALA A 57 -3.68 0.44 16.77
N PHE A 58 -3.14 1.06 15.72
CA PHE A 58 -1.90 1.81 15.77
C PHE A 58 -1.97 3.05 14.88
N GLU A 59 -1.25 4.10 15.29
CA GLU A 59 -1.06 5.31 14.49
C GLU A 59 0.15 5.11 13.55
N PRO A 60 -0.04 5.12 12.22
CA PRO A 60 1.07 5.00 11.28
C PRO A 60 2.04 6.19 11.36
N SER A 61 3.33 5.95 11.22
CA SER A 61 4.35 7.02 11.22
C SER A 61 4.38 7.80 9.91
N ASN A 62 4.17 7.10 8.78
CA ASN A 62 4.22 7.65 7.43
C ASN A 62 3.13 7.02 6.55
N ARG A 63 2.74 7.69 5.47
CA ARG A 63 1.71 7.22 4.53
C ARG A 63 2.19 6.09 3.63
N GLU A 64 3.48 6.07 3.29
CA GLU A 64 4.09 5.03 2.44
C GLU A 64 4.35 3.75 3.23
N HIS A 65 4.82 3.88 4.46
CA HIS A 65 5.26 2.77 5.30
C HIS A 65 4.30 2.56 6.48
N MET A 66 3.07 2.18 6.18
CA MET A 66 2.06 1.87 7.19
C MET A 66 2.30 0.46 7.77
N HIS A 67 3.18 0.35 8.78
CA HIS A 67 3.46 -0.93 9.43
C HIS A 67 3.15 -0.92 10.92
N CYS A 68 2.71 -2.07 11.44
CA CYS A 68 2.53 -2.28 12.86
C CYS A 68 3.87 -2.58 13.54
N LYS A 69 4.32 -1.72 14.46
CA LYS A 69 5.59 -1.90 15.18
C LYS A 69 5.70 -3.19 16.02
N ARG A 70 4.56 -3.81 16.39
CA ARG A 70 4.58 -5.05 17.21
C ARG A 70 4.81 -6.30 16.37
N CYS A 71 4.27 -6.31 15.15
CA CYS A 71 4.27 -7.47 14.27
C CYS A 71 5.20 -7.28 13.07
N ASP A 72 5.79 -6.09 12.93
CA ASP A 72 6.51 -5.62 11.74
C ASP A 72 5.76 -5.84 10.42
N TYR A 73 4.43 -5.90 10.52
CA TYR A 73 3.56 -6.17 9.38
C TYR A 73 3.22 -4.87 8.67
N PHE A 74 3.56 -4.81 7.39
CA PHE A 74 3.17 -3.74 6.49
C PHE A 74 1.72 -3.97 6.05
N LEU A 75 0.86 -2.97 6.27
CA LEU A 75 -0.44 -2.91 5.62
C LEU A 75 -0.17 -2.76 4.12
N ILE A 76 -0.19 -3.88 3.41
CA ILE A 76 0.14 -3.91 1.99
C ILE A 76 -0.89 -3.04 1.27
N GLN A 77 -0.47 -1.87 0.80
CA GLN A 77 -1.19 -1.16 -0.26
C GLN A 77 -0.97 -1.97 -1.52
N HIS A 78 -1.73 -3.05 -1.70
CA HIS A 78 -1.89 -3.61 -3.02
C HIS A 78 -2.49 -2.48 -3.85
N ALA A 79 -1.65 -1.81 -4.64
CA ALA A 79 -2.16 -1.03 -5.76
C ALA A 79 -3.15 -1.96 -6.44
N ALA A 80 -4.41 -1.54 -6.52
CA ALA A 80 -5.39 -2.29 -7.25
C ALA A 80 -4.87 -2.39 -8.68
N ILE A 81 -4.15 -3.47 -8.99
CA ILE A 81 -3.98 -3.94 -10.35
C ILE A 81 -5.42 -4.26 -10.70
N LYS A 82 -6.11 -3.28 -11.28
CA LYS A 82 -7.40 -3.48 -11.91
C LYS A 82 -7.12 -4.65 -12.85
N PRO A 83 -7.64 -5.87 -12.60
CA PRO A 83 -7.51 -6.89 -13.62
C PRO A 83 -8.12 -6.25 -14.86
N SER A 84 -7.34 -6.18 -15.94
CA SER A 84 -7.88 -5.75 -17.23
C SER A 84 -9.18 -6.54 -17.43
N PRO A 85 -10.29 -5.89 -17.81
CA PRO A 85 -11.57 -6.58 -17.92
C PRO A 85 -11.38 -7.83 -18.80
N PRO A 86 -11.96 -8.99 -18.40
CA PRO A 86 -11.84 -10.19 -19.19
C PRO A 86 -12.38 -9.87 -20.58
N ILE A 87 -11.53 -10.04 -21.60
CA ILE A 87 -11.94 -9.92 -22.99
C ILE A 87 -13.04 -10.96 -23.19
N LEU A 88 -14.25 -10.48 -23.41
CA LEU A 88 -15.42 -11.30 -23.69
C LEU A 88 -15.18 -11.97 -25.05
N GLU A 89 -14.68 -13.21 -25.05
CA GLU A 89 -14.70 -14.06 -26.24
C GLU A 89 -16.17 -14.39 -26.55
N LYS A 90 -16.78 -13.60 -27.43
CA LYS A 90 -18.03 -13.97 -28.06
C LYS A 90 -17.69 -14.80 -29.29
N SER A 91 -17.74 -16.11 -29.12
CA SER A 91 -17.75 -17.12 -30.17
C SER A 91 -19.06 -17.06 -30.99
N GLU A 92 -18.93 -17.59 -32.21
CA GLU A 92 -19.97 -17.99 -33.18
C GLU A 92 -20.33 -17.00 -34.32
N SER A 93 -19.49 -17.05 -35.36
CA SER A 93 -19.79 -17.44 -36.76
C SER A 93 -21.03 -16.88 -37.46
N GLN A 94 -20.82 -16.15 -38.58
CA GLN A 94 -21.42 -16.48 -39.88
C GLN A 94 -20.73 -15.75 -41.04
N GLU A 95 -20.52 -16.48 -42.13
CA GLU A 95 -19.82 -16.16 -43.37
C GLU A 95 -20.55 -15.07 -44.19
N THR A 96 -19.80 -14.25 -44.95
CA THR A 96 -19.92 -14.07 -46.42
C THR A 96 -18.93 -13.02 -46.93
N ASP A 97 -18.41 -13.28 -48.12
CA ASP A 97 -17.32 -12.65 -48.87
C ASP A 97 -17.39 -11.12 -49.06
N THR A 98 -16.22 -10.48 -49.13
CA THR A 98 -15.79 -9.70 -50.32
C THR A 98 -14.34 -9.22 -50.16
N ASP A 99 -13.56 -9.43 -51.22
CA ASP A 99 -12.16 -9.07 -51.39
C ASP A 99 -11.87 -7.58 -51.15
N THR A 100 -10.82 -7.28 -50.37
CA THR A 100 -9.96 -6.10 -50.58
C THR A 100 -8.58 -6.37 -49.99
N GLU A 101 -7.61 -6.51 -50.89
CA GLU A 101 -6.18 -6.59 -50.62
C GLU A 101 -5.69 -5.29 -49.94
N ASN A 102 -5.15 -5.37 -48.71
CA ASN A 102 -3.87 -4.73 -48.38
C ASN A 102 -3.39 -5.04 -46.95
N SER A 103 -2.11 -5.40 -46.84
CA SER A 103 -1.29 -5.43 -45.62
C SER A 103 -1.53 -6.58 -44.64
N THR A 104 -0.90 -7.71 -44.97
CA THR A 104 -0.70 -8.90 -44.16
C THR A 104 0.16 -8.59 -42.92
N GLN A 105 -0.41 -8.04 -41.85
CA GLN A 105 0.26 -8.10 -40.54
C GLN A 105 -0.10 -9.44 -39.88
N ARG A 106 0.66 -10.49 -40.23
CA ARG A 106 0.61 -11.77 -39.52
C ARG A 106 0.86 -11.47 -38.04
N VAL A 107 -0.16 -11.63 -37.20
CA VAL A 107 0.01 -11.56 -35.75
C VAL A 107 0.78 -12.81 -35.36
N ALA A 108 2.10 -12.68 -35.25
CA ALA A 108 2.97 -13.77 -34.81
C ALA A 108 2.50 -14.23 -33.44
N THR A 109 2.35 -15.55 -33.29
CA THR A 109 2.03 -16.16 -32.01
C THR A 109 3.13 -15.83 -31.00
N VAL A 110 2.78 -15.82 -29.71
CA VAL A 110 3.74 -15.52 -28.62
C VAL A 110 5.02 -16.35 -28.77
N THR A 111 4.88 -17.62 -29.15
CA THR A 111 5.99 -18.55 -29.43
C THR A 111 6.87 -18.16 -30.61
N GLU A 112 6.32 -17.61 -31.69
CA GLU A 112 7.11 -17.14 -32.84
C GLU A 112 7.88 -15.87 -32.48
N ARG A 113 7.25 -14.95 -31.74
CA ARG A 113 7.90 -13.71 -31.29
C ARG A 113 9.03 -13.97 -30.30
N TRP A 114 8.87 -14.95 -29.41
CA TRP A 114 9.97 -15.37 -28.52
C TRP A 114 11.14 -15.97 -29.28
N LYS A 115 10.89 -16.78 -30.32
CA LYS A 115 11.95 -17.32 -31.18
C LYS A 115 12.69 -16.23 -31.95
N GLU A 116 11.99 -15.21 -32.43
CA GLU A 116 12.59 -14.05 -33.09
C GLU A 116 13.54 -13.30 -32.16
N ILE A 117 13.10 -13.05 -30.91
CA ILE A 117 13.92 -12.40 -29.88
C ILE A 117 15.16 -13.24 -29.52
N GLN A 118 15.04 -14.56 -29.43
CA GLN A 118 16.17 -15.46 -29.15
C GLN A 118 17.21 -15.41 -30.28
N CYS A 119 16.77 -15.43 -31.54
CA CYS A 119 17.63 -15.30 -32.71
C CYS A 119 18.37 -13.95 -32.73
N GLU A 120 17.69 -12.84 -32.43
CA GLU A 120 18.30 -11.50 -32.42
C GLU A 120 19.27 -11.31 -31.24
N ALA A 121 18.94 -11.89 -30.08
CA ALA A 121 19.78 -11.84 -28.89
C ALA A 121 20.99 -12.79 -28.96
N GLY A 122 21.08 -13.66 -29.97
CA GLY A 122 22.12 -14.67 -30.09
C GLY A 122 22.09 -15.70 -28.94
N VAL A 123 20.93 -15.87 -28.29
CA VAL A 123 20.70 -16.89 -27.26
C VAL A 123 20.19 -18.13 -27.95
N TRP A 124 21.11 -18.99 -28.34
CA TRP A 124 20.80 -20.34 -28.81
C TRP A 124 20.90 -21.22 -27.57
N ASP A 125 19.81 -21.91 -27.22
CA ASP A 125 19.87 -22.98 -26.23
C ASP A 125 20.71 -24.09 -26.87
N ASP A 126 22.02 -24.08 -26.61
CA ASP A 126 22.89 -25.23 -26.84
C ASP A 126 22.45 -26.30 -25.85
N ASP A 127 21.39 -27.03 -26.19
CA ASP A 127 21.11 -28.35 -25.64
C ASP A 127 22.22 -29.31 -26.14
N GLU A 128 23.45 -29.08 -25.70
CA GLU A 128 24.49 -30.11 -25.67
C GLU A 128 24.06 -31.15 -24.65
N ASN A 129 23.27 -32.07 -25.19
CA ASN A 129 23.05 -33.42 -24.75
C ASN A 129 24.30 -33.98 -24.05
N LEU A 130 24.24 -34.00 -22.71
CA LEU A 130 25.03 -34.89 -21.85
C LEU A 130 24.72 -36.33 -22.27
N SER A 131 25.41 -36.83 -23.29
CA SER A 131 25.58 -38.25 -23.52
C SER A 131 26.86 -38.69 -22.82
N ASP A 132 26.70 -39.60 -21.85
CA ASP A 132 27.71 -40.35 -21.08
C ASP A 132 28.97 -40.75 -21.88
#